data_AF-G9L2S4-F1
#
_entry.id   AF-G9L2S4-F1
#
_cell.length_a   1.000
_cell.length_b   1.000
_cell.length_c   1.000
_cell.angle_alpha   90.00
_cell.angle_beta   90.00
_cell.angle_gamma   90.00
#
_symmetry.space_group_name_H-M   'P 1'
#
loop_
_entity.id
_entity.type
_entity.pdbx_description
1 polymer ?
#
loop_
_entity_poly.entity_id
_entity_poly.type
_entity_poly.pdbx_seq_one_letter_code
_entity_poly.pdbx_strand_id
1 'polypeptide(L)'
;APQDNIRINVTTLKDDGEVSKEQVVLNITYESGQVYVNDFPVNSGVTRISCQTLIVKNGNLENVEEKEYFGIVSVRILVHEWPMTSGSSLQLIVIQEEVVEIDGKQAQQKDVTEIDILVKNQAILRHSNYTLPLEESMLYSISRDSDILFTLPNLSK
;
A
#
# COMPACT_ATOMS: atom_id res chain seq x y z
N ALA A 1 13.97 11.62 2.33
CA ALA A 1 12.86 11.63 1.37
C ALA A 1 11.57 12.05 2.07
N PRO A 2 10.54 12.60 1.38
CA PRO A 2 9.20 12.64 1.94
C PRO A 2 8.76 11.22 2.30
N GLN A 3 8.09 11.12 3.43
CA GLN A 3 7.63 9.89 4.02
C GLN A 3 6.12 10.00 4.17
N ASP A 4 5.39 9.14 3.46
CA ASP A 4 3.95 9.03 3.64
C ASP A 4 3.64 7.89 4.59
N ASN A 5 3.20 8.25 5.79
CA ASN A 5 2.57 7.30 6.68
C ASN A 5 1.07 7.28 6.36
N ILE A 6 0.65 6.39 5.47
CA ILE A 6 -0.74 6.26 5.06
C ILE A 6 -1.48 5.31 6.01
N ARG A 7 -2.73 5.65 6.34
CA ARG A 7 -3.63 4.80 7.13
C ARG A 7 -4.74 4.30 6.24
N ILE A 8 -4.84 2.99 6.12
CA ILE A 8 -5.69 2.32 5.14
C ILE A 8 -6.79 1.62 5.88
N ASN A 9 -8.04 2.00 5.58
CA ASN A 9 -9.21 1.39 6.20
C ASN A 9 -9.52 0.07 5.51
N VAL A 10 -9.60 -1.00 6.31
CA VAL A 10 -9.84 -2.35 5.83
C VAL A 10 -10.88 -3.03 6.69
N THR A 11 -11.52 -4.00 6.06
CA THR A 11 -12.59 -4.79 6.66
C THR A 11 -12.20 -6.26 6.58
N THR A 12 -12.07 -6.94 7.72
CA THR A 12 -11.74 -8.37 7.79
C THR A 12 -12.92 -9.17 8.33
N LEU A 13 -13.05 -10.42 7.87
CA LEU A 13 -14.05 -11.34 8.40
C LEU A 13 -13.45 -12.12 9.58
N LYS A 14 -14.13 -12.09 10.73
CA LYS A 14 -13.80 -12.91 11.90
C LYS A 14 -14.37 -14.32 11.74
N ASP A 15 -13.88 -15.24 12.57
CA ASP A 15 -14.20 -16.67 12.48
C ASP A 15 -15.65 -16.97 12.90
N ASP A 16 -16.25 -16.08 13.69
CA ASP A 16 -17.67 -16.09 14.09
C ASP A 16 -18.60 -15.47 13.03
N GLY A 17 -18.06 -15.03 11.90
CA GLY A 17 -18.80 -14.34 10.84
C GLY A 17 -19.02 -12.85 11.09
N GLU A 18 -18.55 -12.31 12.22
CA GLU A 18 -18.55 -10.86 12.43
C GLU A 18 -17.53 -10.18 11.52
N VAL A 19 -17.80 -8.91 11.22
CA VAL A 19 -16.90 -8.07 10.46
C VAL A 19 -16.09 -7.18 11.43
N SER A 20 -14.77 -7.13 11.24
CA SER A 20 -13.88 -6.23 11.98
C SER A 20 -13.42 -5.10 11.08
N LYS A 21 -13.41 -3.87 11.61
CA LYS A 21 -12.81 -2.71 10.94
C LYS A 21 -11.45 -2.43 11.55
N GLU A 22 -10.44 -2.39 10.69
CA GLU A 22 -9.05 -2.20 11.07
C GLU A 22 -8.44 -1.08 10.24
N GLN A 23 -7.37 -0.48 10.74
CA GLN A 23 -6.51 0.40 9.95
C GLN A 23 -5.12 -0.22 9.84
N VAL A 24 -4.63 -0.36 8.61
CA VAL A 24 -3.25 -0.72 8.34
C VAL A 24 -2.45 0.55 8.13
N VAL A 25 -1.31 0.66 8.80
CA VAL A 25 -0.36 1.76 8.57
C VAL A 25 0.72 1.28 7.61
N LEU A 26 0.94 1.99 6.51
CA LEU A 26 2.08 1.74 5.62
C LEU A 26 2.96 2.99 5.55
N ASN A 27 4.25 2.76 5.48
CA ASN A 27 5.26 3.77 5.25
C ASN A 27 5.73 3.71 3.80
N ILE A 28 5.43 4.74 3.01
CA ILE A 28 5.84 4.84 1.61
C ILE A 28 6.88 5.95 1.45
N THR A 29 7.99 5.61 0.80
CA THR A 29 9.08 6.56 0.53
C THR A 29 9.58 6.44 -0.90
N TYR A 30 10.13 7.54 -1.42
CA TYR A 30 10.85 7.55 -2.69
C TYR A 30 12.26 8.11 -2.49
N GLU A 31 13.27 7.30 -2.79
CA GLU A 31 14.67 7.69 -2.63
C GLU A 31 15.50 7.22 -3.82
N SER A 32 16.24 8.14 -4.43
CA SER A 32 17.22 7.86 -5.50
C SER A 32 16.66 7.02 -6.66
N GLY A 33 15.40 7.24 -7.05
CA GLY A 33 14.76 6.49 -8.14
C GLY A 33 13.99 5.25 -7.69
N GLN A 34 13.98 4.90 -6.41
CA GLN A 34 13.36 3.69 -5.88
C GLN A 34 12.19 4.04 -4.96
N VAL A 35 11.04 3.37 -5.17
CA VAL A 35 9.92 3.37 -4.21
C VAL A 35 10.17 2.28 -3.17
N TYR A 36 9.90 2.60 -1.91
CA TYR A 36 9.90 1.63 -0.82
C TYR A 36 8.56 1.65 -0.10
N VAL A 37 8.07 0.48 0.29
CA VAL A 37 6.91 0.31 1.18
C VAL A 37 7.32 -0.51 2.39
N ASN A 38 7.27 0.08 3.59
CA ASN A 38 7.80 -0.51 4.82
C ASN A 38 9.23 -1.07 4.65
N ASP A 39 10.09 -0.30 3.99
CA ASP A 39 11.49 -0.63 3.66
C ASP A 39 11.68 -1.69 2.56
N PHE A 40 10.60 -2.24 1.98
CA PHE A 40 10.67 -3.14 0.83
C PHE A 40 10.77 -2.36 -0.48
N PRO A 41 11.80 -2.58 -1.31
CA PRO A 41 11.88 -1.93 -2.62
C PRO A 41 10.79 -2.47 -3.56
N VAL A 42 10.02 -1.57 -4.15
CA VAL A 42 8.95 -1.89 -5.10
C VAL A 42 9.27 -1.30 -6.47
N ASN A 43 9.32 -2.17 -7.48
CA ASN A 43 9.60 -1.77 -8.86
C ASN A 43 8.32 -1.38 -9.59
N SER A 44 8.49 -0.74 -10.76
CA SER A 44 7.39 -0.48 -11.70
C SER A 44 6.61 -1.75 -12.05
N GLY A 45 5.28 -1.63 -12.12
CA GLY A 45 4.33 -2.73 -12.19
C GLY A 45 3.61 -2.96 -10.86
N VAL A 46 2.92 -4.10 -10.74
CA VAL A 46 2.26 -4.50 -9.49
C VAL A 46 3.12 -5.51 -8.76
N THR A 47 3.51 -5.18 -7.54
CA THR A 47 4.22 -6.08 -6.64
C THR A 47 3.33 -6.42 -5.46
N ARG A 48 3.24 -7.70 -5.13
CA ARG A 48 2.61 -8.16 -3.89
C ARG A 48 3.68 -8.42 -2.85
N ILE A 49 3.61 -7.70 -1.74
CA ILE A 49 4.53 -7.86 -0.61
C ILE A 49 3.78 -8.44 0.59
N SER A 50 4.50 -9.14 1.46
CA SER A 50 4.06 -9.49 2.81
C SER A 50 5.01 -8.84 3.80
N CYS A 51 4.49 -7.95 4.64
CA CYS A 51 5.30 -7.21 5.61
C CYS A 51 4.62 -7.17 6.98
N GLN A 52 5.44 -7.09 8.04
CA GLN A 52 4.93 -6.81 9.37
C GLN A 52 4.72 -5.30 9.51
N THR A 53 3.54 -4.87 9.94
CA THR A 53 3.25 -3.45 10.14
C THR A 53 2.26 -3.20 11.27
N LEU A 54 2.11 -1.93 11.66
CA LEU A 54 1.16 -1.50 12.68
C LEU A 54 -0.28 -1.62 12.16
N ILE A 55 -1.11 -2.27 12.95
CA ILE A 55 -2.54 -2.43 12.72
C ILE A 55 -3.29 -1.84 13.92
N VAL A 56 -4.25 -0.98 13.64
CA VAL A 56 -5.13 -0.36 14.64
C VAL A 56 -6.50 -0.99 14.53
N LYS A 57 -6.94 -1.68 15.60
CA LYS A 57 -8.30 -2.22 15.71
C LYS A 57 -9.20 -1.16 16.35
N ASN A 58 -10.27 -0.78 15.64
CA ASN A 58 -11.34 -0.02 16.28
C ASN A 58 -12.13 -0.95 17.20
N GLY A 59 -12.20 -0.61 18.48
CA GLY A 59 -13.08 -1.29 19.43
C GLY A 59 -14.54 -1.22 18.96
N ASN A 60 -15.31 -2.28 19.21
CA ASN A 60 -16.77 -2.21 19.09
C ASN A 60 -17.32 -1.10 20.00
N LEU A 61 -18.50 -0.58 19.61
CA LEU A 61 -19.23 0.62 20.08
C LEU A 61 -19.31 0.90 21.60
N GLU A 62 -18.77 0.03 22.46
CA GLU A 62 -18.88 0.09 23.92
C GLU A 62 -17.53 0.20 24.65
N ASN A 63 -16.37 0.03 23.98
CA ASN A 63 -15.06 0.21 24.62
C ASN A 63 -14.10 1.03 23.74
N VAL A 64 -13.71 2.19 24.26
CA VAL A 64 -13.08 3.33 23.57
C VAL A 64 -11.57 3.17 23.33
N GLU A 65 -10.98 2.02 23.66
CA GLU A 65 -9.54 1.82 23.49
C GLU A 65 -9.22 1.22 22.11
N GLU A 66 -8.63 2.04 21.25
CA GLU A 66 -7.92 1.59 20.05
C GLU A 66 -6.85 0.58 20.47
N LYS A 67 -6.94 -0.64 19.94
CA LYS A 67 -5.93 -1.66 20.19
C LYS A 67 -4.95 -1.68 19.03
N GLU A 68 -3.74 -1.24 19.29
CA GLU A 68 -2.63 -1.30 18.35
C GLU A 68 -1.84 -2.60 18.51
N TYR A 69 -1.47 -3.22 17.40
CA TYR A 69 -0.58 -4.37 17.39
C TYR A 69 0.19 -4.44 16.08
N PHE A 70 1.31 -5.16 16.07
CA PHE A 70 2.03 -5.46 14.84
C PHE A 70 1.57 -6.81 14.29
N GLY A 71 1.02 -6.82 13.08
CA GLY A 71 0.58 -8.03 12.38
C GLY A 71 1.19 -8.14 10.99
N ILE A 72 0.99 -9.29 10.35
CA ILE A 72 1.49 -9.56 9.00
C ILE A 72 0.40 -9.17 8.00
N VAL A 73 0.75 -8.29 7.07
CA VAL A 73 -0.18 -7.80 6.05
C VAL A 73 0.35 -8.15 4.66
N SER A 74 -0.52 -8.67 3.81
CA SER A 74 -0.25 -8.81 2.38
C SER A 74 -0.86 -7.63 1.63
N VAL A 75 -0.04 -6.92 0.87
CA VAL A 75 -0.41 -5.69 0.16
C VAL A 75 -0.02 -5.83 -1.31
N ARG A 76 -0.91 -5.45 -2.22
CA ARG A 76 -0.59 -5.21 -3.63
C ARG A 76 -0.24 -3.75 -3.81
N ILE A 77 0.86 -3.47 -4.49
CA ILE A 77 1.36 -2.10 -4.69
C ILE A 77 1.62 -1.94 -6.18
N LEU A 78 0.89 -1.02 -6.81
CA LEU A 78 1.19 -0.56 -8.16
C LEU A 78 2.18 0.60 -8.05
N VAL A 79 3.29 0.51 -8.79
CA VAL A 79 4.12 1.66 -9.12
C VAL A 79 4.06 1.86 -10.63
N HIS A 80 3.69 3.05 -11.07
CA HIS A 80 3.66 3.40 -12.48
C HIS A 80 4.47 4.67 -12.73
N GLU A 81 5.38 4.62 -13.71
CA GLU A 81 6.25 5.74 -14.07
C GLU A 81 5.80 6.34 -15.41
N TRP A 82 5.16 7.51 -15.36
CA TRP A 82 4.72 8.25 -16.54
C TRP A 82 5.79 9.26 -16.98
N PRO A 83 6.47 9.08 -18.12
CA PRO A 83 7.33 10.12 -18.68
C PRO A 83 6.47 11.31 -19.14
N MET A 84 6.72 12.50 -18.60
CA MET A 84 5.89 13.68 -18.90
C MET A 84 6.19 14.26 -20.28
N THR A 85 7.44 14.18 -20.72
CA THR A 85 7.88 14.63 -22.06
C THR A 85 9.03 13.77 -22.57
N SER A 86 9.01 13.43 -23.86
CA SER A 86 10.09 12.65 -24.49
C SER A 86 11.44 13.35 -24.38
N GLY A 87 12.48 12.62 -23.96
CA GLY A 87 13.84 13.14 -23.81
C GLY A 87 14.08 13.99 -22.55
N SER A 88 13.08 14.14 -21.69
CA SER A 88 13.19 14.78 -20.38
C SER A 88 13.34 13.73 -19.27
N SER A 89 14.00 14.10 -18.18
CA SER A 89 14.03 13.34 -16.94
C SER A 89 12.83 13.63 -16.02
N LEU A 90 11.87 14.43 -16.50
CA LEU A 90 10.63 14.75 -15.79
C LEU A 90 9.65 13.57 -15.90
N GLN A 91 9.30 12.99 -14.76
CA GLN A 91 8.43 11.82 -14.67
C GLN A 91 7.41 12.02 -13.53
N LEU A 92 6.21 11.50 -13.71
CA LEU A 92 5.23 11.35 -12.64
C LEU A 92 5.21 9.89 -12.21
N ILE A 93 5.53 9.64 -10.94
CA ILE A 93 5.42 8.33 -10.32
C ILE A 93 4.08 8.26 -9.62
N VAL A 94 3.26 7.29 -9.99
CA VAL A 94 1.96 7.02 -9.40
C VAL A 94 2.07 5.74 -8.59
N ILE A 95 1.66 5.80 -7.32
CA ILE A 95 1.68 4.66 -6.41
C ILE A 95 0.27 4.43 -5.89
N GLN A 96 -0.25 3.21 -6.03
CA GLN A 96 -1.54 2.78 -5.49
C GLN A 96 -1.33 1.50 -4.67
N GLU A 97 -2.19 1.25 -3.68
CA GLU A 97 -2.09 0.07 -2.82
C GLU A 97 -3.44 -0.61 -2.57
N GLU A 98 -3.41 -1.91 -2.30
CA GLU A 98 -4.57 -2.69 -1.86
C GLU A 98 -4.11 -3.71 -0.81
N VAL A 99 -4.61 -3.58 0.40
CA VAL A 99 -4.47 -4.60 1.45
C VAL A 99 -5.40 -5.77 1.13
N VAL A 100 -4.81 -6.94 0.88
CA VAL A 100 -5.57 -8.15 0.50
C VAL A 100 -5.71 -9.16 1.64
N GLU A 101 -4.83 -9.11 2.63
CA GLU A 101 -4.82 -10.06 3.75
C GLU A 101 -4.18 -9.46 5.00
N ILE A 102 -4.72 -9.80 6.17
CA ILE A 102 -4.19 -9.47 7.49
C ILE A 102 -4.17 -10.74 8.34
N ASP A 103 -3.01 -11.12 8.85
CA ASP A 103 -2.80 -12.30 9.71
C ASP A 103 -3.46 -13.58 9.15
N GLY A 104 -3.35 -13.80 7.83
CA GLY A 104 -3.96 -14.96 7.17
C GLY A 104 -5.45 -14.82 6.87
N LYS A 105 -6.09 -13.70 7.23
CA LYS A 105 -7.51 -13.42 6.98
C LYS A 105 -7.66 -12.46 5.80
N GLN A 106 -8.59 -12.77 4.89
CA GLN A 106 -8.87 -11.89 3.76
C GLN A 106 -9.36 -10.52 4.24
N ALA A 107 -8.78 -9.48 3.66
CA ALA A 107 -9.16 -8.10 3.89
C ALA A 107 -9.91 -7.56 2.67
N GLN A 108 -10.91 -6.73 2.94
CA GLN A 108 -11.65 -5.97 1.94
C GLN A 108 -11.36 -4.49 2.17
N GLN A 109 -10.80 -3.86 1.16
CA GLN A 109 -10.51 -2.44 1.12
C GLN A 109 -11.48 -1.77 0.14
N LYS A 110 -12.11 -0.68 0.58
CA LYS A 110 -13.10 0.04 -0.24
C LYS A 110 -12.45 1.17 -1.04
N ASP A 111 -11.52 1.88 -0.41
CA ASP A 111 -10.89 3.07 -0.97
C ASP A 111 -9.38 2.83 -1.03
N VAL A 112 -8.74 3.24 -2.13
CA VAL A 112 -7.28 3.22 -2.30
C VAL A 112 -6.70 4.62 -2.06
N THR A 113 -5.49 4.65 -1.51
CA THR A 113 -4.68 5.88 -1.53
C THR A 113 -3.82 5.88 -2.79
N GLU A 114 -3.93 6.94 -3.60
CA GLU A 114 -3.02 7.22 -4.69
C GLU A 114 -2.01 8.31 -4.28
N ILE A 115 -0.73 8.02 -4.49
CA ILE A 115 0.37 8.94 -4.21
C ILE A 115 1.04 9.30 -5.54
N ASP A 116 1.06 10.59 -5.82
CA ASP A 116 1.66 11.19 -6.99
C ASP A 116 2.96 11.89 -6.62
N ILE A 117 4.07 11.44 -7.21
CA ILE A 117 5.40 12.02 -7.01
C ILE A 117 5.93 12.50 -8.36
N LEU A 118 5.94 13.82 -8.55
CA LEU A 118 6.57 14.44 -9.71
C LEU A 118 8.06 14.56 -9.45
N VAL A 119 8.89 13.93 -10.28
CA VAL A 119 10.35 13.89 -10.12
C VAL A 119 11.06 14.43 -11.36
N LYS A 120 12.23 15.05 -11.18
CA LYS A 120 13.14 15.46 -12.27
C LYS A 120 14.57 15.14 -11.86
N ASN A 121 15.28 14.37 -12.68
CA ASN A 121 16.62 13.85 -12.33
C ASN A 121 16.60 13.16 -10.94
N GLN A 122 15.58 12.35 -10.65
CA GLN A 122 15.36 11.68 -9.36
C GLN A 122 15.12 12.61 -8.15
N ALA A 123 15.16 13.93 -8.34
CA ALA A 123 14.79 14.89 -7.31
C ALA A 123 13.27 15.14 -7.35
N ILE A 124 12.65 15.16 -6.17
CA ILE A 124 11.21 15.39 -6.03
C ILE A 124 10.89 16.87 -6.23
N LEU A 125 9.96 17.15 -7.13
CA LEU A 125 9.44 18.49 -7.41
C LEU A 125 8.08 18.72 -6.76
N ARG A 126 7.23 17.70 -6.77
CA ARG A 126 5.90 17.74 -6.16
C ARG A 126 5.54 16.38 -5.62
N HIS A 127 4.76 16.40 -4.56
CA HIS A 127 4.22 15.24 -3.88
C HIS A 127 2.78 15.54 -3.47
N SER A 128 1.86 14.61 -3.73
CA SER A 128 0.45 14.74 -3.38
C SER A 128 -0.18 13.36 -3.16
N ASN A 129 -1.16 13.29 -2.28
CA ASN A 129 -1.94 12.09 -2.02
C ASN A 129 -3.44 12.38 -2.12
N TYR A 130 -4.19 11.39 -2.58
CA TYR A 130 -5.65 11.45 -2.63
C TYR A 130 -6.24 10.05 -2.48
N THR A 131 -7.54 10.03 -2.16
CA THR A 131 -8.30 8.81 -1.96
C THR A 131 -9.35 8.69 -3.04
N LEU A 132 -9.48 7.50 -3.62
CA LEU A 132 -10.50 7.16 -4.61
C LEU A 132 -11.03 5.75 -4.34
N PRO A 133 -12.24 5.40 -4.82
CA PRO A 133 -12.75 4.04 -4.71
C PRO A 133 -11.78 3.03 -5.35
N LEU A 134 -11.59 1.87 -4.73
CA LEU A 134 -10.67 0.84 -5.21
C LEU A 134 -11.04 0.42 -6.65
N GLU A 135 -12.33 0.32 -6.95
CA GLU A 135 -12.85 -0.09 -8.26
C GLU A 135 -12.54 0.91 -9.39
N GLU A 136 -12.24 2.17 -9.03
CA GLU A 136 -11.84 3.22 -9.98
C GLU A 136 -10.32 3.28 -10.19
N SER A 137 -9.55 2.51 -9.41
CA SER A 137 -8.09 2.51 -9.46
C SER A 137 -7.51 1.71 -10.63
N MET A 138 -6.32 2.08 -11.08
CA MET A 138 -5.58 1.30 -12.07
C MET A 138 -5.19 -0.07 -11.50
N LEU A 139 -4.80 -0.11 -10.22
CA LEU A 139 -4.43 -1.33 -9.51
C LEU A 139 -5.53 -2.40 -9.57
N TYR A 140 -6.80 -2.01 -9.41
CA TYR A 140 -7.93 -2.93 -9.48
C TYR A 140 -8.13 -3.52 -10.87
N SER A 141 -7.80 -2.79 -11.94
CA SER A 141 -7.90 -3.28 -13.32
C SER A 141 -6.84 -4.32 -13.69
N ILE A 142 -5.77 -4.45 -12.89
CA ILE A 142 -4.66 -5.38 -13.14
C ILE A 142 -4.93 -6.71 -12.45
N SER A 143 -4.90 -7.80 -13.22
CA SER A 143 -5.10 -9.16 -12.70
C SER A 143 -4.05 -9.49 -11.63
N ARG A 144 -4.52 -10.06 -10.52
CA ARG A 144 -3.69 -10.55 -9.41
C ARG A 144 -2.70 -11.64 -9.84
N ASP A 145 -3.00 -12.38 -10.92
CA ASP A 145 -2.11 -13.43 -11.45
C ASP A 145 -0.84 -12.84 -12.10
N SER A 146 -0.83 -11.54 -12.38
CA SER A 146 0.31 -10.83 -12.96
C SER A 146 1.19 -10.16 -11.91
N ASP A 147 0.85 -10.28 -10.62
CA ASP A 147 1.60 -9.66 -9.53
C ASP A 147 2.99 -10.29 -9.40
N ILE A 148 4.02 -9.45 -9.27
CA ILE A 148 5.34 -9.90 -8.87
C ILE A 148 5.31 -10.18 -7.37
N LEU A 149 5.58 -11.42 -6.96
CA LEU A 149 5.63 -11.78 -5.54
C LEU A 149 6.99 -11.41 -4.95
N PHE A 150 7.00 -10.47 -4.00
CA PHE A 150 8.18 -10.22 -3.18
C PHE A 150 8.09 -11.04 -1.90
N THR A 151 9.00 -12.00 -1.75
CA THR A 151 9.18 -12.74 -0.50
C THR A 151 10.61 -12.50 -0.05
N LEU A 152 10.81 -12.10 1.21
CA LEU A 152 12.16 -12.09 1.77
C LEU A 152 12.67 -13.54 1.77
N PRO A 153 13.90 -13.79 1.29
CA PRO A 153 14.53 -15.08 1.50
C PRO A 153 14.70 -15.26 3.02
N ASN A 154 13.98 -16.22 3.59
CA ASN A 154 14.01 -16.66 5.00
C ASN A 154 13.11 -15.93 6.03
N LEU A 155 11.79 -16.03 5.86
CA LEU A 155 10.86 -16.16 7.00
C LEU A 155 10.23 -17.57 7.05
N SER A 156 10.85 -18.52 6.37
CA SER A 156 10.50 -19.94 6.40
C SER A 156 10.98 -20.58 7.71
N LYS A 157 10.06 -20.67 8.67
CA LYS A 157 10.10 -21.40 9.96
C LYS A 157 10.82 -20.75 11.13
#